data_AF-A0AA39HKP6-F1
#
_entry.id   AF-A0AA39HKP6-F1
#
_cell.length_a   1.000
_cell.length_b   1.000
_cell.length_c   1.000
_cell.angle_alpha   90.00
_cell.angle_beta   90.00
_cell.angle_gamma   90.00
#
_symmetry.space_group_name_H-M   'P 1'
#
loop_
_entity.id
_entity.type
_entity.pdbx_description
1 polymer ?
#
loop_
_entity_poly.entity_id
_entity_poly.type
_entity_poly.pdbx_seq_one_letter_code
_entity_poly.pdbx_strand_id
1 'polypeptide(L)'
;MCVVSPQQVTLTLKLWEDGFSIDDGPLRRFHASTTRKTRSSWQRMKKPKTKILSGQSVLIRLPSGRRVAAEFGPSETVAHLRSYMLKMDPMLENQPFRLLNAATRTEIPIGESSLSSERLFKTLVIVRLDPK
;
A
#
# COMPACT_ATOMS: atom_id res chain seq x y z
N MET A 1 -9.43 -6.09 -35.88
CA MET A 1 -10.28 -5.91 -34.68
C MET A 1 -9.35 -5.72 -33.50
N CYS A 2 -9.22 -4.52 -32.95
CA CYS A 2 -8.34 -4.25 -31.80
C CYS A 2 -9.05 -4.68 -30.51
N VAL A 3 -8.54 -5.71 -29.84
CA VAL A 3 -8.97 -6.10 -28.50
C VAL A 3 -8.21 -5.21 -27.52
N VAL A 4 -8.89 -4.20 -26.99
CA VAL A 4 -8.34 -3.33 -25.93
C VAL A 4 -8.61 -4.03 -24.60
N SER A 5 -7.58 -4.65 -24.01
CA SER A 5 -7.67 -5.27 -22.69
C SER A 5 -8.00 -4.23 -21.61
N PRO A 6 -8.92 -4.51 -20.67
CA PRO A 6 -9.27 -3.56 -19.61
C PRO A 6 -8.09 -3.43 -18.64
N GLN A 7 -7.32 -2.35 -18.77
CA GLN A 7 -6.29 -2.02 -17.79
C GLN A 7 -6.99 -1.48 -16.54
N GLN A 8 -7.01 -2.26 -15.46
CA GLN A 8 -7.47 -1.80 -14.16
C GLN A 8 -6.52 -0.70 -13.65
N VAL A 9 -6.94 0.56 -13.75
CA VAL A 9 -6.18 1.70 -13.24
C VAL A 9 -6.50 1.86 -11.75
N THR A 10 -5.48 1.75 -10.90
CA THR A 10 -5.60 2.06 -9.47
C THR A 10 -5.33 3.54 -9.26
N LEU A 11 -6.38 4.32 -8.95
CA LEU A 11 -6.30 5.75 -8.72
C LEU A 11 -6.29 6.06 -7.22
N THR A 12 -5.44 7.00 -6.79
CA THR A 12 -5.38 7.41 -5.38
C THR A 12 -6.34 8.58 -5.15
N LEU A 13 -7.49 8.34 -4.51
CA LEU A 13 -8.42 9.40 -4.15
C LEU A 13 -8.07 9.98 -2.77
N LYS A 14 -7.71 11.27 -2.73
CA LYS A 14 -7.48 12.03 -1.50
C LYS A 14 -8.70 12.91 -1.21
N LEU A 15 -9.34 12.71 -0.07
CA LEU A 15 -10.53 13.46 0.36
C LEU A 15 -10.14 14.56 1.35
N TRP A 16 -10.53 15.80 1.08
CA TRP A 16 -10.24 17.01 1.85
C TRP A 16 -11.54 17.62 2.41
N GLU A 17 -11.43 18.61 3.30
CA GLU A 17 -12.60 19.29 3.90
C GLU A 17 -13.51 19.94 2.83
N ASP A 18 -12.91 20.62 1.85
CA ASP A 18 -13.65 21.36 0.82
C ASP A 18 -13.73 20.65 -0.55
N GLY A 19 -13.19 19.44 -0.68
CA GLY A 19 -13.11 18.77 -1.98
C GLY A 19 -12.36 17.44 -2.01
N PHE A 20 -11.94 17.03 -3.20
CA PHE A 20 -11.16 15.82 -3.42
C PHE A 20 -10.08 16.03 -4.50
N SER A 21 -8.98 15.31 -4.39
CA SER A 21 -7.92 15.25 -5.41
C SER A 21 -7.74 13.81 -5.88
N ILE A 22 -7.43 13.63 -7.16
CA ILE A 22 -7.05 12.34 -7.74
C ILE A 22 -5.53 12.39 -7.94
N ASP A 23 -4.83 11.44 -7.34
CA ASP A 23 -3.37 11.34 -7.27
C ASP A 23 -2.73 12.63 -6.69
N ASP A 24 -1.89 13.31 -7.46
CA ASP A 24 -1.29 14.62 -7.13
C ASP A 24 -1.90 15.77 -7.96
N GLY A 25 -3.11 15.55 -8.48
CA GLY A 25 -3.85 16.53 -9.28
C GLY A 25 -4.54 17.64 -8.48
N PRO A 26 -5.13 18.63 -9.19
CA PRO A 26 -5.74 19.81 -8.57
C PRO A 26 -6.92 19.43 -7.66
N LEU A 27 -7.08 20.20 -6.57
CA LEU A 27 -8.21 20.07 -5.65
C LEU A 27 -9.53 20.39 -6.36
N ARG A 28 -10.37 19.38 -6.54
CA ARG A 28 -11.73 19.53 -7.07
C ARG A 28 -12.66 19.82 -5.89
N ARG A 29 -13.16 21.05 -5.80
CA ARG A 29 -14.13 21.41 -4.76
C ARG A 29 -15.42 20.60 -4.93
N PHE A 30 -16.07 20.27 -3.82
CA PHE A 30 -17.45 19.78 -3.91
C PHE A 30 -18.29 20.88 -4.51
N HIS A 31 -18.83 20.65 -5.72
CA HIS A 31 -19.73 21.59 -6.34
C HIS A 31 -21.00 21.65 -5.49
N ALA A 32 -21.10 22.66 -4.63
CA ALA A 32 -22.26 22.86 -3.78
C ALA A 32 -23.46 23.20 -4.66
N SER A 33 -24.29 22.20 -5.02
CA SER A 33 -25.67 22.49 -5.38
C SER A 33 -26.34 23.01 -4.12
N THR A 34 -26.67 24.30 -4.12
CA THR A 34 -27.31 25.05 -3.04
C THR A 34 -28.38 24.22 -2.33
N THR A 35 -28.08 23.75 -1.12
CA THR A 35 -29.13 23.38 -0.17
C THR A 35 -28.73 23.84 1.22
N ARG A 36 -29.58 24.75 1.71
CA ARG A 36 -29.43 25.55 2.91
C ARG A 36 -29.92 24.75 4.12
N LYS A 37 -29.18 24.85 5.23
CA LYS A 37 -29.47 24.29 6.58
C LYS A 37 -29.18 22.79 6.68
N THR A 38 -28.55 22.26 7.72
CA THR A 38 -28.54 22.64 9.14
C THR A 38 -27.22 22.26 9.81
N ARG A 39 -26.74 23.20 10.63
CA ARG A 39 -25.63 23.11 11.56
C ARG A 39 -26.04 22.28 12.80
N SER A 40 -26.10 20.94 12.71
CA SER A 40 -26.31 20.07 13.88
C SER A 40 -26.29 18.58 13.55
N SER A 41 -25.13 18.03 13.13
CA SER A 41 -24.82 16.60 13.40
C SER A 41 -23.32 16.31 13.36
N TRP A 42 -22.51 17.14 14.03
CA TRP A 42 -21.08 16.89 14.23
C TRP A 42 -20.80 15.68 15.13
N GLN A 43 -21.84 15.13 15.80
CA GLN A 43 -21.77 14.00 16.73
C GLN A 43 -21.71 12.62 16.08
N ARG A 44 -21.73 12.51 14.75
CA ARG A 44 -21.56 11.22 14.06
C ARG A 44 -20.36 11.21 13.12
N MET A 45 -19.29 11.93 13.46
CA MET A 45 -17.97 11.59 12.94
C MET A 45 -17.52 10.26 13.55
N LYS A 46 -17.98 9.15 12.98
CA LYS A 46 -17.04 8.03 12.80
C LYS A 46 -15.93 8.65 11.98
N LYS A 47 -14.79 8.96 12.63
CA LYS A 47 -13.58 9.32 11.91
C LYS A 47 -13.49 8.36 10.73
N PRO A 48 -13.17 8.82 9.49
CA PRO A 48 -12.86 7.86 8.45
C PRO A 48 -11.90 6.88 9.11
N LYS A 49 -12.10 5.57 8.90
CA LYS A 49 -11.00 4.65 9.14
C LYS A 49 -9.93 5.05 8.11
N THR A 50 -9.26 6.17 8.35
CA THR A 50 -7.82 6.24 8.19
C THR A 50 -7.40 4.96 8.88
N LYS A 51 -7.13 3.96 8.05
CA LYS A 51 -6.74 2.66 8.55
C LYS A 51 -5.40 3.01 9.18
N ILE A 52 -5.44 3.35 10.46
CA ILE A 52 -4.26 3.50 11.30
C ILE A 52 -3.62 2.17 11.08
N LEU A 53 -2.61 2.17 10.22
CA LEU A 53 -1.90 0.97 9.85
C LEU A 53 -1.59 0.31 11.18
N SER A 54 -2.11 -0.90 11.38
CA SER A 54 -1.92 -1.60 12.65
C SER A 54 -0.42 -1.60 12.96
N GLY A 55 -0.06 -1.81 14.22
CA GLY A 55 1.35 -1.91 14.61
C GLY A 55 2.17 -2.90 13.77
N GLN A 56 1.49 -3.75 12.99
CA GLN A 56 2.01 -4.87 12.21
C GLN A 56 1.91 -4.66 10.68
N SER A 57 1.85 -3.41 10.24
CA SER A 57 1.91 -3.05 8.82
C SER A 57 3.34 -3.11 8.29
N VAL A 58 3.53 -3.60 7.08
CA VAL A 58 4.81 -3.59 6.35
C VAL A 58 4.63 -2.76 5.09
N LEU A 59 5.55 -1.82 4.86
CA LEU A 59 5.56 -1.00 3.66
C LEU A 59 6.47 -1.67 2.63
N ILE A 60 5.95 -1.94 1.45
CA ILE A 60 6.67 -2.66 0.38
C ILE A 60 6.88 -1.69 -0.77
N ARG A 61 8.11 -1.60 -1.28
CA ARG A 61 8.44 -0.94 -2.54
C ARG A 61 8.70 -1.99 -3.61
N LEU A 62 7.85 -2.04 -4.61
CA LEU A 62 7.97 -2.92 -5.76
C LEU A 62 9.04 -2.40 -6.74
N PRO A 63 9.58 -3.26 -7.63
CA PRO A 63 10.53 -2.85 -8.66
C PRO A 63 9.95 -1.83 -9.65
N SER A 64 8.64 -1.85 -9.85
CA SER A 64 7.89 -0.85 -10.63
C SER A 64 7.92 0.56 -10.02
N GLY A 65 8.43 0.71 -8.80
CA GLY A 65 8.44 1.97 -8.05
C GLY A 65 7.18 2.18 -7.19
N ARG A 66 6.13 1.37 -7.39
CA ARG A 66 4.90 1.44 -6.59
C ARG A 66 5.15 1.03 -5.14
N ARG A 67 4.48 1.71 -4.22
CA ARG A 67 4.48 1.37 -2.79
C ARG A 67 3.17 0.68 -2.42
N VAL A 68 3.26 -0.41 -1.67
CA VAL A 68 2.13 -1.19 -1.18
C VAL A 68 2.27 -1.33 0.32
N ALA A 69 1.24 -0.96 1.08
CA ALA A 69 1.17 -1.25 2.50
C ALA A 69 0.37 -2.53 2.69
N ALA A 70 0.97 -3.52 3.35
CA ALA A 70 0.33 -4.80 3.67
C ALA A 70 0.33 -5.00 5.19
N GLU A 71 -0.76 -5.52 5.73
CA GLU A 71 -0.86 -5.85 7.16
C GLU A 71 -0.60 -7.34 7.34
N PHE A 72 0.30 -7.67 8.26
CA PHE A 72 0.62 -9.04 8.60
C PHE A 72 0.32 -9.29 10.08
N GLY A 73 0.09 -10.54 10.45
CA GLY A 73 0.02 -10.94 11.86
C GLY A 73 1.41 -11.03 12.49
N PRO A 74 1.49 -11.12 13.84
CA PRO A 74 2.76 -11.26 14.55
C PRO A 74 3.44 -12.62 14.29
N SER A 75 2.65 -13.65 13.98
CA SER A 75 3.10 -15.00 13.67
C SER A 75 3.42 -15.22 12.19
N GLU A 76 3.20 -14.21 11.34
CA GLU A 76 3.52 -14.30 9.91
C GLU A 76 5.02 -14.25 9.68
N THR A 77 5.45 -14.95 8.64
CA THR A 77 6.86 -15.16 8.33
C THR A 77 7.28 -14.40 7.07
N VAL A 78 8.59 -14.28 6.85
CA VAL A 78 9.14 -13.72 5.61
C VAL A 78 8.69 -14.54 4.39
N ALA A 79 8.54 -15.86 4.53
CA ALA A 79 7.97 -16.71 3.49
C ALA A 79 6.55 -16.31 3.08
N HIS A 80 5.67 -16.00 4.04
CA HIS A 80 4.32 -15.51 3.75
C HIS A 80 4.32 -14.14 3.06
N LEU A 81 5.20 -13.22 3.47
CA LEU A 81 5.40 -11.95 2.79
C LEU A 81 5.77 -12.15 1.31
N ARG A 82 6.66 -13.10 1.03
CA ARG A 82 7.06 -13.44 -0.35
C ARG A 82 5.90 -14.00 -1.16
N SER A 83 5.14 -14.96 -0.60
CA SER A 83 3.96 -15.52 -1.26
C SER A 83 2.90 -14.45 -1.53
N TYR A 84 2.71 -13.50 -0.60
CA TYR A 84 1.84 -12.35 -0.80
C TYR A 84 2.31 -11.46 -1.96
N MET A 85 3.62 -11.18 -2.05
CA MET A 85 4.20 -10.41 -3.15
C MET A 85 4.02 -11.09 -4.51
N LEU A 86 4.28 -12.41 -4.59
CA LEU A 86 4.08 -13.18 -5.82
C LEU A 86 2.62 -13.17 -6.28
N LYS A 87 1.68 -13.31 -5.34
CA LYS A 87 0.24 -13.21 -5.62
C LYS A 87 -0.16 -11.83 -6.15
N MET A 88 0.48 -10.77 -5.66
CA MET A 88 0.17 -9.39 -6.03
C MET A 88 0.87 -8.92 -7.31
N ASP A 89 2.04 -9.46 -7.61
CA ASP A 89 2.87 -9.09 -8.75
C ASP A 89 3.50 -10.32 -9.41
N PRO A 90 2.81 -10.92 -10.42
CA PRO A 90 3.30 -12.09 -11.14
C PRO A 90 4.64 -11.87 -11.85
N MET A 91 5.08 -10.62 -12.09
CA MET A 91 6.40 -10.37 -12.68
C MET A 91 7.53 -10.87 -11.79
N LEU A 92 7.33 -10.86 -10.47
CA LEU A 92 8.29 -11.37 -9.50
C LEU A 92 8.47 -12.89 -9.57
N GLU A 93 7.54 -13.62 -10.18
CA GLU A 93 7.67 -15.06 -10.39
C GLU A 93 8.65 -15.38 -11.53
N ASN A 94 8.70 -14.50 -12.54
CA ASN A 94 9.53 -14.70 -13.73
C ASN A 94 11.02 -14.36 -13.50
N GLN A 95 11.38 -13.77 -12.37
CA GLN A 95 12.74 -13.30 -12.11
C GLN A 95 13.10 -13.45 -10.63
N PRO A 96 14.31 -13.95 -10.29
CA PRO A 96 14.78 -13.94 -8.93
C PRO A 96 14.84 -12.50 -8.39
N PHE A 97 14.47 -12.34 -7.13
CA PHE A 97 14.47 -11.05 -6.45
C PHE A 97 14.91 -11.20 -5.00
N ARG A 98 15.50 -10.13 -4.49
CA ARG A 98 15.94 -10.00 -3.10
C ARG A 98 15.11 -8.94 -2.39
N LEU A 99 14.93 -9.17 -1.09
CA LEU A 99 14.26 -8.25 -0.19
C LEU A 99 15.30 -7.49 0.61
N LEU A 100 15.17 -6.17 0.65
CA LEU A 100 16.07 -5.29 1.38
C LEU A 100 15.27 -4.56 2.44
N ASN A 101 15.76 -4.56 3.67
CA ASN A 101 15.24 -3.68 4.70
C ASN A 101 15.83 -2.28 4.48
N ALA A 102 15.00 -1.27 4.21
CA ALA A 102 15.48 0.08 3.95
C ALA A 102 16.03 0.79 5.21
N ALA A 103 15.61 0.38 6.41
CA ALA A 103 16.08 0.96 7.66
C ALA A 103 17.48 0.45 8.02
N THR A 104 17.71 -0.86 7.92
CA THR A 104 19.02 -1.46 8.20
C THR A 104 19.93 -1.55 6.98
N ARG A 105 19.40 -1.35 5.77
CA ARG A 105 20.08 -1.56 4.48
C ARG A 105 20.66 -2.97 4.32
N THR A 106 20.08 -3.95 5.02
CA THR A 106 20.49 -5.35 4.95
C THR A 106 19.54 -6.16 4.08
N GLU A 107 20.05 -7.22 3.48
CA GLU A 107 19.22 -8.24 2.83
C GLU A 107 18.41 -9.00 3.89
N ILE A 108 17.14 -9.24 3.59
CA ILE A 108 16.23 -10.03 4.42
C ILE A 108 16.26 -11.46 3.84
N PRO A 109 16.79 -12.44 4.57
CA PRO A 109 16.82 -13.81 4.11
C PRO A 109 15.39 -14.36 4.00
N ILE A 110 15.12 -15.10 2.93
CA ILE A 110 13.83 -15.76 2.74
C ILE A 110 13.83 -16.98 3.67
N GLY A 111 13.02 -16.93 4.73
CA GLY A 111 12.93 -18.01 5.70
C GLY A 111 11.65 -18.00 6.52
N GLU A 112 11.61 -18.90 7.50
CA GLU A 112 10.55 -19.07 8.49
C GLU A 112 10.61 -18.01 9.60
N SER A 113 11.58 -17.10 9.56
CA SER A 113 11.71 -16.01 10.53
C SER A 113 10.43 -15.17 10.57
N SER A 114 9.96 -14.87 11.78
CA SER A 114 8.81 -13.98 11.99
C SER A 114 9.15 -12.54 11.59
N LEU A 115 8.22 -11.87 10.93
CA LEU A 115 8.32 -10.44 10.56
C LEU A 115 8.55 -9.54 11.79
N SER A 116 8.06 -9.99 12.95
CA SER A 116 8.24 -9.32 14.24
C SER A 116 9.71 -9.34 14.69
N SER A 117 10.36 -10.49 14.57
CA SER A 117 11.75 -10.71 15.01
C SER A 117 12.73 -9.91 14.15
N GLU A 118 12.47 -9.88 12.84
CA GLU A 118 13.21 -9.12 11.84
C GLU A 118 12.92 -7.60 11.88
N ARG A 119 12.05 -7.14 12.80
CA ARG A 119 11.64 -5.72 12.96
C ARG A 119 11.14 -5.10 11.64
N LEU A 120 10.39 -5.85 10.85
CA LEU A 120 9.91 -5.42 9.54
C LEU A 120 8.62 -4.59 9.60
N PHE A 121 7.98 -4.53 10.77
CA PHE A 121 6.80 -3.69 10.96
C PHE A 121 7.13 -2.21 10.98
N LYS A 122 6.28 -1.42 10.32
CA LYS A 122 6.41 0.01 10.02
C LYS A 122 7.69 0.36 9.25
N THR A 123 8.38 -0.66 8.74
CA THR A 123 9.62 -0.52 8.00
C THR A 123 9.33 -0.64 6.50
N LEU A 124 10.14 0.05 5.70
CA LEU A 124 10.10 -0.06 4.25
C LEU A 124 10.96 -1.24 3.80
N VAL A 125 10.33 -2.23 3.18
CA VAL A 125 10.96 -3.34 2.47
C VAL A 125 11.05 -2.98 1.00
N ILE A 126 12.24 -3.06 0.42
CA ILE A 126 12.49 -2.80 -0.99
C ILE A 126 12.69 -4.12 -1.70
N VAL A 127 11.94 -4.34 -2.78
CA VAL A 127 12.12 -5.47 -3.68
C VAL A 127 13.09 -5.06 -4.77
N ARG A 128 14.17 -5.82 -4.94
CA ARG A 128 15.13 -5.66 -6.04
C ARG A 128 15.16 -6.92 -6.88
N LEU A 129 15.02 -6.74 -8.18
CA LEU A 129 15.20 -7.80 -9.16
C LEU A 129 16.70 -8.04 -9.37
N ASP A 130 17.11 -9.30 -9.44
CA ASP A 130 18.47 -9.66 -9.78
C ASP A 130 18.69 -9.61 -11.30
N PRO A 131 19.81 -9.07 -11.78
CA PRO A 131 20.12 -9.12 -13.20
C PRO A 131 20.14 -10.58 -13.68
N LYS A 132 19.58 -10.80 -14.87
CA LYS A 132 19.50 -12.12 -15.51
C LYS A 132 20.86 -12.52 -16.09
#